data_AF-A0A6I4IWE9-F1
#
_entry.id   AF-A0A6I4IWE9-F1
#
_cell.length_a   1.000
_cell.length_b   1.000
_cell.length_c   1.000
_cell.angle_alpha   90.00
_cell.angle_beta   90.00
_cell.angle_gamma   90.00
#
_symmetry.space_group_name_H-M   'P 1'
#
loop_
_entity.id
_entity.type
_entity.pdbx_description
1 polymer ?
#
loop_
_entity_poly.entity_id
_entity_poly.type
_entity_poly.pdbx_seq_one_letter_code
_entity_poly.pdbx_strand_id
1 'polypeptide(L)'
;MPAYAAQVFPGDGIGGPGATIDLFSASTRGTLLAYSQTSGVALTFATTFRSAVYRNTSGTLDFYYQVERTGAGTNSSNPIQSFTAANFGGFTTFAFRDGSDFDGAGGFLAAGNPGTFTSSANRSFDGNVVGVNFGSNNLVGTENSTTYIFRTNAVSFTSGTFGVIDGSALQGPTFAPTVPEPATWAMMLGGFGLVGFATRRSRRPRRALA
;
A
#
# COMPACT_ATOMS: atom_id res chain seq x y z
N MET A 1 -2.76 14.28 22.79
CA MET A 1 -3.55 13.14 22.28
C MET A 1 -3.13 12.93 20.83
N PRO A 2 -2.51 11.80 20.43
CA PRO A 2 -2.19 11.61 19.02
C PRO A 2 -3.49 11.49 18.24
N ALA A 3 -3.65 12.30 17.20
CA ALA A 3 -4.81 12.27 16.32
C ALA A 3 -4.93 10.87 15.70
N TYR A 4 -6.09 10.24 15.88
CA TYR A 4 -6.40 8.96 15.24
C TYR A 4 -6.46 9.19 13.73
N ALA A 5 -5.66 8.43 12.99
CA ALA A 5 -5.67 8.46 11.54
C ALA A 5 -7.06 8.10 11.02
N ALA A 6 -7.58 8.86 10.06
CA ALA A 6 -8.86 8.54 9.45
C ALA A 6 -8.73 7.26 8.59
N GLN A 7 -9.52 6.23 8.94
CA GLN A 7 -9.60 4.99 8.17
C GLN A 7 -10.19 5.28 6.77
N VAL A 8 -9.62 4.65 5.74
CA VAL A 8 -10.16 4.74 4.37
C VAL A 8 -11.10 3.55 4.14
N PHE A 9 -12.41 3.79 4.31
CA PHE A 9 -13.44 2.79 4.11
C PHE A 9 -13.66 2.49 2.61
N PRO A 10 -14.03 1.25 2.24
CA PRO A 10 -14.46 0.94 0.88
C PRO A 10 -15.61 1.83 0.41
N GLY A 11 -15.50 2.38 -0.79
CA GLY A 11 -16.52 3.25 -1.39
C GLY A 11 -16.46 4.71 -0.94
N ASP A 12 -15.64 5.03 0.06
CA ASP A 12 -15.49 6.38 0.59
C ASP A 12 -14.11 6.98 0.29
N GLY A 13 -14.06 8.31 0.22
CA GLY A 13 -12.83 9.07 0.46
C GLY A 13 -12.55 9.16 1.97
N ILE A 14 -11.35 9.61 2.35
CA ILE A 14 -11.13 10.02 3.74
C ILE A 14 -12.20 11.07 4.10
N GLY A 15 -13.05 10.77 5.10
CA GLY A 15 -13.77 11.71 5.96
C GLY A 15 -14.45 12.94 5.33
N GLY A 16 -15.34 12.80 4.36
CA GLY A 16 -16.17 13.92 3.87
C GLY A 16 -15.38 15.07 3.18
N PRO A 17 -16.08 16.09 2.65
CA PRO A 17 -15.45 17.18 1.92
C PRO A 17 -14.49 17.96 2.83
N GLY A 18 -13.19 17.87 2.56
CA GLY A 18 -12.13 18.62 3.26
C GLY A 18 -11.24 17.81 4.21
N ALA A 19 -11.45 16.50 4.38
CA ALA A 19 -10.51 15.70 5.18
C ALA A 19 -9.21 15.42 4.40
N THR A 20 -8.11 15.84 5.02
CA THR A 20 -6.74 15.70 4.52
C THR A 20 -6.10 14.40 5.01
N ILE A 21 -5.14 13.86 4.26
CA ILE A 21 -4.31 12.76 4.72
C ILE A 21 -3.45 13.20 5.92
N ASP A 22 -3.49 12.43 7.01
CA ASP A 22 -2.78 12.76 8.26
C ASP A 22 -1.27 12.61 8.13
N LEU A 23 -0.52 13.40 8.90
CA LEU A 23 0.94 13.29 8.98
C LEU A 23 1.35 11.95 9.59
N PHE A 24 2.38 11.33 9.01
CA PHE A 24 2.92 10.08 9.49
C PHE A 24 3.83 10.30 10.71
N SER A 25 3.62 9.52 11.77
CA SER A 25 4.50 9.55 12.94
C SER A 25 5.76 8.73 12.70
N ALA A 26 6.91 9.39 12.58
CA ALA A 26 8.21 8.76 12.36
C ALA A 26 8.56 7.70 13.42
N SER A 27 8.07 7.83 14.65
CA SER A 27 8.24 6.83 15.72
C SER A 27 7.59 5.48 15.43
N THR A 28 6.64 5.41 14.49
CA THR A 28 5.96 4.18 14.09
C THR A 28 6.54 3.57 12.81
N ARG A 29 7.50 4.26 12.18
CA ARG A 29 8.28 3.69 11.07
C ARG A 29 9.10 2.53 11.61
N GLY A 30 9.04 1.39 10.92
CA GLY A 30 9.89 0.26 11.28
C GLY A 30 10.87 -0.08 10.17
N THR A 31 11.08 -1.36 9.93
CA THR A 31 12.16 -1.84 9.06
C THR A 31 11.72 -1.94 7.61
N LEU A 32 12.55 -1.45 6.69
CA LEU A 32 12.37 -1.65 5.25
C LEU A 32 12.50 -3.14 4.92
N LEU A 33 11.48 -3.69 4.26
CA LEU A 33 11.46 -5.09 3.80
C LEU A 33 11.73 -5.20 2.30
N ALA A 34 11.20 -4.28 1.52
CA ALA A 34 11.33 -4.27 0.06
C ALA A 34 11.19 -2.86 -0.49
N TYR A 35 11.87 -2.59 -1.59
CA TYR A 35 11.81 -1.34 -2.34
C TYR A 35 11.75 -1.66 -3.84
N SER A 36 11.02 -0.84 -4.60
CA SER A 36 10.96 -0.90 -6.05
C SER A 36 10.77 0.51 -6.62
N GLN A 37 11.24 0.72 -7.84
CA GLN A 37 10.93 1.91 -8.61
C GLN A 37 10.66 1.53 -10.06
N THR A 38 9.66 2.17 -10.66
CA THR A 38 9.31 2.00 -12.07
C THR A 38 9.26 3.36 -12.73
N SER A 39 10.13 3.57 -13.72
CA SER A 39 10.13 4.77 -14.55
C SER A 39 9.46 4.50 -15.89
N GLY A 40 8.71 5.47 -16.40
CA GLY A 40 8.07 5.33 -17.70
C GLY A 40 7.55 6.65 -18.25
N VAL A 41 7.14 6.61 -19.51
CA VAL A 41 6.61 7.75 -20.25
C VAL A 41 5.22 7.39 -20.75
N ALA A 42 4.20 8.12 -20.31
CA ALA A 42 2.84 8.08 -20.83
C ALA A 42 2.67 9.08 -21.99
N LEU A 43 1.46 9.21 -22.52
CA LEU A 43 1.18 10.16 -23.61
C LEU A 43 1.38 11.62 -23.18
N THR A 44 1.07 11.96 -21.93
CA THR A 44 1.01 13.36 -21.46
C THR A 44 1.97 13.68 -20.32
N PHE A 45 2.69 12.68 -19.79
CA PHE A 45 3.70 12.86 -18.74
C PHE A 45 4.78 11.78 -18.77
N ALA A 46 5.93 12.07 -18.18
CA ALA A 46 6.92 11.09 -17.74
C ALA A 46 6.98 11.06 -16.21
N THR A 47 7.18 9.87 -15.64
CA THR A 47 7.17 9.69 -14.18
C THR A 47 8.09 8.58 -13.72
N THR A 48 8.51 8.67 -12.46
CA THR A 48 9.05 7.56 -11.68
C THR A 48 8.11 7.29 -10.51
N PHE A 49 7.58 6.07 -10.45
CA PHE A 49 6.77 5.58 -9.34
C PHE A 49 7.66 4.78 -8.38
N ARG A 50 7.72 5.20 -7.12
CA ARG A 50 8.49 4.53 -6.06
C ARG A 50 7.55 3.81 -5.12
N SER A 51 7.92 2.61 -4.72
CA SER A 51 7.18 1.86 -3.72
C SER A 51 8.09 1.13 -2.75
N ALA A 52 7.62 1.00 -1.51
CA ALA A 52 8.29 0.21 -0.50
C ALA A 52 7.32 -0.44 0.47
N VAL A 53 7.79 -1.51 1.10
CA VAL A 53 7.09 -2.17 2.20
C VAL A 53 7.95 -2.03 3.45
N TYR A 54 7.35 -1.49 4.50
CA TYR A 54 7.95 -1.42 5.82
C TYR A 54 7.15 -2.29 6.79
N ARG A 55 7.85 -3.05 7.63
CA ARG A 55 7.23 -3.64 8.82
C ARG A 55 7.22 -2.59 9.91
N ASN A 56 6.05 -2.12 10.32
CA ASN A 56 5.92 -1.11 11.36
C ASN A 56 6.19 -1.69 12.76
N THR A 57 6.21 -0.82 13.78
CA THR A 57 6.51 -1.21 15.17
C THR A 57 5.48 -2.16 15.79
N SER A 58 4.27 -2.25 15.22
CA SER A 58 3.24 -3.24 15.63
C SER A 58 3.39 -4.60 14.92
N GLY A 59 4.35 -4.74 14.01
CA GLY A 59 4.61 -5.98 13.27
C GLY A 59 3.75 -6.16 12.01
N THR A 60 2.86 -5.22 11.69
CA THR A 60 2.10 -5.21 10.44
C THR A 60 2.80 -4.39 9.36
N LEU A 61 2.26 -4.39 8.15
CA LEU A 61 2.89 -3.79 6.98
C LEU A 61 2.28 -2.44 6.62
N ASP A 62 3.18 -1.49 6.37
CA ASP A 62 2.92 -0.19 5.79
C ASP A 62 3.43 -0.18 4.34
N PHE A 63 2.60 0.26 3.40
CA PHE A 63 2.91 0.36 1.98
C PHE A 63 3.14 1.83 1.60
N TYR A 64 4.35 2.15 1.18
CA TYR A 64 4.79 3.50 0.86
C TYR A 64 4.76 3.69 -0.65
N TYR A 65 4.21 4.81 -1.11
CA TYR A 65 4.16 5.18 -2.52
C TYR A 65 4.53 6.65 -2.71
N GLN A 66 5.34 6.93 -3.72
CA GLN A 66 5.66 8.30 -4.14
C GLN A 66 5.67 8.38 -5.66
N VAL A 67 5.10 9.47 -6.17
CA VAL A 67 5.10 9.78 -7.59
C VAL A 67 6.06 10.95 -7.81
N GLU A 68 7.05 10.75 -8.67
CA GLU A 68 7.86 11.83 -9.22
C GLU A 68 7.42 12.10 -10.64
N ARG A 69 7.10 13.34 -10.96
CA ARG A 69 6.99 13.77 -12.35
C ARG A 69 8.39 14.10 -12.86
N THR A 70 8.83 13.40 -13.90
CA THR A 70 10.18 13.55 -14.46
C THR A 70 10.19 14.37 -15.75
N GLY A 71 9.01 14.66 -16.34
CA GLY A 71 8.91 15.51 -17.51
C GLY A 71 7.60 15.36 -18.28
N ALA A 72 7.64 15.80 -19.54
CA ALA A 72 6.54 15.67 -20.49
C ALA A 72 6.35 14.23 -20.98
N GLY A 73 5.16 13.93 -21.49
CA GLY A 73 4.87 12.68 -22.17
C GLY A 73 5.33 12.70 -23.63
N THR A 74 4.99 11.64 -24.36
CA THR A 74 5.35 11.52 -25.79
C THR A 74 4.58 12.46 -26.71
N ASN A 75 3.44 12.99 -26.28
CA ASN A 75 2.56 13.83 -27.09
C ASN A 75 2.28 15.20 -26.47
N SER A 76 2.14 15.29 -25.14
CA SER A 76 1.91 16.56 -24.44
C SER A 76 2.57 16.61 -23.06
N SER A 77 2.45 17.76 -22.38
CA SER A 77 2.87 17.93 -20.99
C SER A 77 1.69 18.38 -20.15
N ASN A 78 0.99 17.44 -19.53
CA ASN A 78 -0.14 17.70 -18.64
C ASN A 78 0.23 17.33 -17.20
N PRO A 79 -0.21 18.05 -16.16
CA PRO A 79 0.12 17.74 -14.77
C PRO A 79 -0.39 16.37 -14.31
N ILE A 80 0.39 15.64 -13.50
CA ILE A 80 -0.08 14.38 -12.89
C ILE A 80 -1.10 14.70 -11.80
N GLN A 81 -2.25 14.01 -11.80
CA GLN A 81 -3.38 14.33 -10.94
C GLN A 81 -3.64 13.30 -9.83
N SER A 82 -3.33 12.03 -10.07
CA SER A 82 -3.57 10.97 -9.11
C SER A 82 -2.70 9.74 -9.34
N PHE A 83 -2.70 8.85 -8.35
CA PHE A 83 -2.26 7.48 -8.53
C PHE A 83 -3.19 6.50 -7.81
N THR A 84 -3.10 5.23 -8.18
CA THR A 84 -3.79 4.11 -7.55
C THR A 84 -2.83 2.95 -7.28
N ALA A 85 -3.16 2.13 -6.29
CA ALA A 85 -2.53 0.84 -6.02
C ALA A 85 -3.59 -0.22 -5.69
N ALA A 86 -3.47 -1.41 -6.26
CA ALA A 86 -4.47 -2.48 -6.15
C ALA A 86 -4.13 -3.54 -5.10
N ASN A 87 -5.05 -4.49 -4.91
CA ASN A 87 -4.95 -5.66 -4.03
C ASN A 87 -4.96 -5.35 -2.53
N PHE A 88 -5.73 -4.34 -2.13
CA PHE A 88 -5.95 -4.01 -0.73
C PHE A 88 -7.19 -4.67 -0.13
N GLY A 89 -8.01 -5.37 -0.93
CA GLY A 89 -9.28 -5.95 -0.50
C GLY A 89 -9.15 -6.81 0.77
N GLY A 90 -10.09 -6.67 1.70
CA GLY A 90 -10.11 -7.44 2.96
C GLY A 90 -9.14 -6.95 4.06
N PHE A 91 -8.26 -5.99 3.78
CA PHE A 91 -7.39 -5.37 4.79
C PHE A 91 -7.95 -4.06 5.33
N THR A 92 -7.79 -3.83 6.63
CA THR A 92 -8.00 -2.49 7.21
C THR A 92 -6.92 -1.58 6.65
N THR A 93 -7.28 -0.37 6.21
CA THR A 93 -6.32 0.54 5.59
C THR A 93 -6.48 1.96 6.14
N PHE A 94 -5.36 2.53 6.56
CA PHE A 94 -5.25 3.92 7.01
C PHE A 94 -4.25 4.63 6.13
N ALA A 95 -4.57 5.86 5.70
CA ALA A 95 -3.71 6.65 4.85
C ALA A 95 -2.99 7.73 5.66
N PHE A 96 -1.69 7.86 5.42
CA PHE A 96 -0.82 8.87 6.00
C PHE A 96 0.06 9.49 4.92
N ARG A 97 0.77 10.55 5.29
CA ARG A 97 1.76 11.20 4.43
C ARG A 97 3.03 11.59 5.18
N ASP A 98 4.14 11.54 4.48
CA ASP A 98 5.42 12.11 4.90
C ASP A 98 6.00 12.99 3.78
N GLY A 99 6.26 14.26 4.09
CA GLY A 99 6.84 15.21 3.15
C GLY A 99 8.37 15.31 3.22
N SER A 100 8.98 14.65 4.19
CA SER A 100 10.43 14.66 4.41
C SER A 100 11.17 13.65 3.53
N ASP A 101 12.45 13.89 3.35
CA ASP A 101 13.42 12.89 2.90
C ASP A 101 13.80 12.00 4.10
N PHE A 102 12.96 11.02 4.40
CA PHE A 102 13.08 10.23 5.63
C PHE A 102 14.12 9.11 5.54
N ASP A 103 14.54 8.71 4.34
CA ASP A 103 15.53 7.66 4.08
C ASP A 103 16.85 8.21 3.52
N GLY A 104 16.97 9.53 3.28
CA GLY A 104 18.21 10.22 2.95
C GLY A 104 18.74 9.80 1.58
N ALA A 105 19.83 9.02 1.58
CA ALA A 105 20.36 8.43 0.34
C ALA A 105 19.52 7.25 -0.18
N GLY A 106 18.33 7.03 0.41
CA GLY A 106 17.38 6.00 0.01
C GLY A 106 16.66 6.33 -1.30
N GLY A 107 15.51 5.70 -1.48
CA GLY A 107 14.74 5.80 -2.70
C GLY A 107 13.77 6.98 -2.71
N PHE A 108 13.21 7.31 -1.55
CA PHE A 108 12.22 8.39 -1.44
C PHE A 108 12.91 9.75 -1.38
N LEU A 109 12.18 10.77 -1.82
CA LEU A 109 12.69 12.14 -1.88
C LEU A 109 11.78 13.05 -1.07
N ALA A 110 12.30 14.19 -0.60
CA ALA A 110 11.47 15.23 -0.02
C ALA A 110 10.38 15.68 -1.01
N ALA A 111 9.19 15.99 -0.49
CA ALA A 111 8.11 16.54 -1.30
C ALA A 111 8.57 17.84 -1.95
N GLY A 112 8.39 17.94 -3.27
CA GLY A 112 8.77 19.11 -4.07
C GLY A 112 7.58 19.74 -4.79
N ASN A 113 6.35 19.32 -4.48
CA ASN A 113 5.17 19.77 -5.19
C ASN A 113 4.70 21.17 -4.73
N PRO A 114 4.21 22.00 -5.67
CA PRO A 114 3.91 23.40 -5.40
C PRO A 114 2.58 23.56 -4.67
N GLY A 115 2.58 24.29 -3.55
CA GLY A 115 1.38 24.80 -2.89
C GLY A 115 1.07 24.19 -1.51
N THR A 116 -0.12 24.52 -1.00
CA THR A 116 -0.65 23.94 0.25
C THR A 116 -1.08 22.50 -0.01
N PHE A 117 -0.80 21.60 0.93
CA PHE A 117 -1.21 20.20 0.80
C PHE A 117 -2.74 20.05 0.69
N THR A 118 -3.23 19.57 -0.47
CA THR A 118 -4.65 19.34 -0.74
C THR A 118 -4.99 17.90 -1.11
N SER A 119 -4.04 16.98 -1.01
CA SER A 119 -4.28 15.62 -1.48
C SER A 119 -5.26 14.87 -0.57
N SER A 120 -6.13 14.08 -1.18
CA SER A 120 -7.08 13.20 -0.51
C SER A 120 -6.79 11.75 -0.88
N ALA A 121 -6.97 10.83 0.06
CA ALA A 121 -6.95 9.40 -0.25
C ALA A 121 -8.37 8.86 -0.42
N ASN A 122 -8.51 7.82 -1.22
CA ASN A 122 -9.77 7.17 -1.48
C ASN A 122 -9.59 5.66 -1.63
N ARG A 123 -10.70 4.93 -1.56
CA ARG A 123 -10.72 3.50 -1.81
C ARG A 123 -11.89 3.12 -2.70
N SER A 124 -11.69 2.15 -3.59
CA SER A 124 -12.77 1.63 -4.44
C SER A 124 -13.87 1.00 -3.59
N PHE A 125 -15.05 0.86 -4.19
CA PHE A 125 -16.24 0.31 -3.51
C PHE A 125 -16.03 -1.10 -2.95
N ASP A 126 -15.30 -1.94 -3.67
CA ASP A 126 -14.92 -3.29 -3.23
C ASP A 126 -13.73 -3.29 -2.24
N GLY A 127 -13.17 -2.12 -1.94
CA GLY A 127 -12.00 -1.96 -1.09
C GLY A 127 -10.69 -2.44 -1.72
N ASN A 128 -10.69 -2.84 -3.00
CA ASN A 128 -9.53 -3.47 -3.60
C ASN A 128 -8.45 -2.49 -4.06
N VAL A 129 -8.85 -1.28 -4.43
CA VAL A 129 -7.96 -0.24 -4.95
C VAL A 129 -7.92 0.91 -3.97
N VAL A 130 -6.72 1.29 -3.55
CA VAL A 130 -6.47 2.57 -2.87
C VAL A 130 -6.02 3.59 -3.90
N GLY A 131 -6.32 4.86 -3.65
CA GLY A 131 -5.90 5.95 -4.52
C GLY A 131 -5.57 7.19 -3.73
N VAL A 132 -4.85 8.09 -4.39
CA VAL A 132 -4.65 9.45 -3.93
C VAL A 132 -4.94 10.40 -5.09
N ASN A 133 -5.81 11.37 -4.85
CA ASN A 133 -6.00 12.51 -5.71
C ASN A 133 -5.20 13.70 -5.15
N PHE A 134 -4.41 14.37 -5.99
CA PHE A 134 -3.57 15.47 -5.53
C PHE A 134 -4.32 16.80 -5.39
N GLY A 135 -5.51 16.94 -5.98
CA GLY A 135 -6.31 18.15 -5.92
C GLY A 135 -5.60 19.34 -6.57
N SER A 136 -5.49 20.46 -5.85
CA SER A 136 -4.70 21.61 -6.31
C SER A 136 -3.18 21.38 -6.26
N ASN A 137 -2.73 20.28 -5.65
CA ASN A 137 -1.32 19.91 -5.46
C ASN A 137 -0.79 18.97 -6.56
N ASN A 138 -1.36 19.07 -7.77
CA ASN A 138 -0.93 18.30 -8.93
C ASN A 138 0.56 18.52 -9.22
N LEU A 139 1.22 17.50 -9.77
CA LEU A 139 2.63 17.60 -10.16
C LEU A 139 2.68 18.26 -11.54
N VAL A 140 3.13 19.51 -11.61
CA VAL A 140 3.10 20.33 -12.83
C VAL A 140 4.47 20.40 -13.51
N GLY A 141 5.54 20.44 -12.72
CA GLY A 141 6.92 20.58 -13.17
C GLY A 141 7.70 19.27 -13.11
N THR A 142 8.95 19.33 -12.67
CA THR A 142 9.76 18.15 -12.33
C THR A 142 9.86 18.05 -10.81
N GLU A 143 8.93 17.31 -10.21
CA GLU A 143 8.60 17.44 -8.79
C GLU A 143 8.21 16.09 -8.20
N ASN A 144 8.46 15.93 -6.89
CA ASN A 144 8.04 14.77 -6.12
C ASN A 144 6.76 15.07 -5.35
N SER A 145 5.82 14.14 -5.35
CA SER A 145 4.74 14.15 -4.38
C SER A 145 5.30 13.94 -2.96
N THR A 146 4.50 14.25 -1.94
CA THR A 146 4.71 13.63 -0.61
C THR A 146 4.69 12.11 -0.75
N THR A 147 5.37 11.43 0.15
CA THR A 147 5.26 9.98 0.26
C THR A 147 3.94 9.64 0.95
N TYR A 148 3.08 8.89 0.27
CA TYR A 148 1.81 8.42 0.82
C TYR A 148 1.98 7.02 1.39
N ILE A 149 1.42 6.79 2.57
CA ILE A 149 1.65 5.57 3.34
C ILE A 149 0.30 4.96 3.65
N PHE A 150 0.08 3.75 3.16
CA PHE A 150 -1.10 2.94 3.47
C PHE A 150 -0.72 1.90 4.51
N ARG A 151 -1.08 2.17 5.77
CA ARG A 151 -0.92 1.22 6.86
C ARG A 151 -2.01 0.18 6.82
N THR A 152 -1.63 -1.08 6.92
CA THR A 152 -2.57 -2.21 6.91
C THR A 152 -2.43 -3.10 8.14
N ASN A 153 -3.39 -4.01 8.33
CA ASN A 153 -3.28 -5.14 9.25
C ASN A 153 -2.59 -6.37 8.63
N ALA A 154 -2.03 -6.26 7.42
CA ALA A 154 -1.33 -7.36 6.77
C ALA A 154 0.02 -7.64 7.45
N VAL A 155 0.46 -8.91 7.41
CA VAL A 155 1.78 -9.35 7.92
C VAL A 155 2.70 -9.88 6.80
N SER A 156 2.14 -10.07 5.61
CA SER A 156 2.82 -10.52 4.40
C SER A 156 2.42 -9.62 3.23
N PHE A 157 3.28 -9.57 2.21
CA PHE A 157 3.03 -8.82 0.98
C PHE A 157 3.33 -9.67 -0.25
N THR A 158 2.79 -9.25 -1.39
CA THR A 158 2.99 -9.84 -2.70
C THR A 158 3.13 -8.73 -3.74
N SER A 159 3.32 -9.11 -5.01
CA SER A 159 3.25 -8.17 -6.12
C SER A 159 1.81 -7.67 -6.33
N GLY A 160 1.66 -6.36 -6.43
CA GLY A 160 0.45 -5.66 -6.82
C GLY A 160 0.66 -4.86 -8.10
N THR A 161 -0.31 -4.02 -8.44
CA THR A 161 -0.23 -3.10 -9.57
C THR A 161 -0.51 -1.67 -9.13
N PHE A 162 0.10 -0.72 -9.83
CA PHE A 162 -0.18 0.71 -9.68
C PHE A 162 -0.63 1.32 -11.00
N GLY A 163 -1.29 2.49 -10.90
CA GLY A 163 -1.51 3.39 -12.01
C GLY A 163 -1.21 4.84 -11.61
N VAL A 164 -0.58 5.60 -12.49
CA VAL A 164 -0.40 7.07 -12.37
C VAL A 164 -1.23 7.73 -13.47
N ILE A 165 -2.03 8.74 -13.15
CA ILE A 165 -3.17 9.18 -14.00
C ILE A 165 -3.31 10.70 -14.06
N ASP A 166 -3.57 11.23 -15.26
CA ASP A 166 -3.95 12.63 -15.53
C ASP A 166 -4.96 12.79 -16.70
N GLY A 167 -5.56 11.68 -17.16
CA GLY A 167 -6.29 11.58 -18.42
C GLY A 167 -5.59 10.65 -19.41
N SER A 168 -4.26 10.55 -19.34
CA SER A 168 -3.51 9.36 -19.75
C SER A 168 -3.10 8.53 -18.54
N ALA A 169 -2.49 7.36 -18.75
CA ALA A 169 -2.05 6.50 -17.65
C ALA A 169 -0.72 5.81 -17.93
N LEU A 170 0.10 5.68 -16.89
CA LEU A 170 1.20 4.74 -16.80
C LEU A 170 0.87 3.70 -15.73
N GLN A 171 1.11 2.43 -16.01
CA GLN A 171 0.86 1.33 -15.07
C GLN A 171 2.08 0.43 -14.94
N GLY A 172 2.22 -0.24 -13.80
CA GLY A 172 3.33 -1.15 -13.56
C GLY A 172 3.18 -1.97 -12.28
N PRO A 173 4.17 -2.82 -11.97
CA PRO A 173 4.19 -3.62 -10.76
C PRO A 173 4.49 -2.75 -9.52
N THR A 174 3.90 -3.12 -8.39
CA THR A 174 4.19 -2.54 -7.07
C THR A 174 4.04 -3.60 -5.98
N PHE A 175 4.02 -3.22 -4.71
CA PHE A 175 3.72 -4.12 -3.60
C PHE A 175 2.29 -3.96 -3.12
N ALA A 176 1.69 -5.06 -2.68
CA ALA A 176 0.36 -5.08 -2.08
C ALA A 176 0.29 -6.08 -0.90
N PRO A 177 -0.64 -5.88 0.04
CA PRO A 177 -0.83 -6.82 1.15
C PRO A 177 -1.32 -8.19 0.65
N THR A 178 -0.94 -9.26 1.35
CA THR A 178 -1.48 -10.59 1.11
C THR A 178 -1.71 -11.33 2.43
N VAL A 179 -2.66 -12.25 2.40
CA VAL A 179 -2.82 -13.23 3.47
C VAL A 179 -1.78 -14.33 3.24
N PRO A 180 -1.06 -14.80 4.28
CA PRO A 180 -0.28 -16.03 4.18
C PRO A 180 -1.18 -17.16 3.66
N GLU A 181 -0.71 -17.91 2.66
CA GLU A 181 -1.56 -18.82 1.88
C GLU A 181 -2.51 -19.67 2.76
N PRO A 182 -3.82 -19.76 2.41
CA PRO A 182 -4.77 -20.60 3.14
C PRO A 182 -4.34 -22.07 3.22
N ALA A 183 -3.53 -22.52 2.26
CA ALA A 183 -2.95 -23.85 2.24
C ALA A 183 -2.04 -24.11 3.45
N THR A 184 -1.33 -23.12 3.99
CA THR A 184 -0.51 -23.31 5.20
C THR A 184 -1.38 -23.70 6.39
N TRP A 185 -2.54 -23.06 6.54
CA TRP A 185 -3.51 -23.40 7.59
C TRP A 185 -4.17 -24.75 7.34
N ALA A 186 -4.57 -25.03 6.10
CA ALA A 186 -5.16 -26.32 5.73
C ALA A 186 -4.16 -27.48 5.88
N MET A 187 -2.88 -27.27 5.58
CA MET A 187 -1.82 -28.26 5.75
C MET A 187 -1.43 -28.44 7.22
N MET A 188 -1.44 -27.36 8.01
CA MET A 188 -1.21 -27.44 9.46
C MET A 188 -2.36 -28.18 10.14
N LEU A 189 -3.61 -27.79 9.88
CA LEU A 189 -4.80 -28.46 10.41
C LEU A 189 -4.94 -29.88 9.86
N GLY A 190 -4.63 -30.11 8.59
CA GLY A 190 -4.63 -31.43 7.97
C GLY A 190 -3.57 -32.34 8.59
N GLY A 191 -2.36 -31.82 8.79
CA GLY A 191 -1.26 -32.54 9.45
C GLY A 191 -1.60 -32.91 10.90
N PHE A 192 -2.05 -31.95 11.71
CA PHE A 192 -2.47 -32.21 13.09
C PHE A 192 -3.70 -33.11 13.17
N GLY A 193 -4.67 -32.94 12.26
CA GLY A 193 -5.86 -33.78 12.17
C GLY A 193 -5.51 -35.24 11.87
N LEU A 194 -4.58 -35.48 10.94
CA LEU A 194 -4.08 -36.83 10.62
C LEU A 194 -3.35 -37.48 11.80
N VAL A 195 -2.47 -36.74 12.48
CA VAL A 195 -1.74 -37.24 13.67
C VAL A 195 -2.72 -37.55 14.82
N GLY A 196 -3.68 -36.67 15.08
CA GLY A 196 -4.74 -36.88 16.07
C GLY A 196 -5.63 -38.08 15.76
N PHE A 197 -5.96 -38.29 14.48
CA PHE A 197 -6.73 -39.45 14.05
C PHE A 197 -5.96 -40.78 14.19
N ALA A 198 -4.68 -40.78 13.80
CA ALA A 198 -3.82 -41.95 13.91
C ALA A 198 -3.60 -42.39 15.38
N THR A 199 -3.40 -41.42 16.28
CA THR A 199 -3.26 -41.67 17.72
C THR A 199 -4.57 -42.14 18.37
N ARG A 200 -5.74 -41.68 17.88
CA ARG A 200 -7.05 -42.21 18.33
C ARG A 200 -7.28 -43.66 17.89
N ARG A 201 -6.87 -44.03 16.67
CA ARG A 201 -7.08 -45.38 16.13
C ARG A 201 -6.23 -46.44 16.82
N SER A 202 -5.02 -46.10 17.25
CA SER A 202 -4.10 -47.03 17.92
C SER A 202 -4.49 -47.38 19.37
N ARG A 203 -5.40 -46.62 19.99
CA ARG A 203 -5.88 -46.85 21.36
C ARG A 203 -7.11 -47.78 21.47
N ARG A 204 -7.47 -48.54 20.43
CA ARG A 204 -8.54 -49.55 20.55
C ARG A 204 -8.12 -50.60 21.59
N PRO A 205 -8.87 -50.79 22.70
CA PRO A 205 -8.54 -51.81 23.68
C PRO A 205 -8.61 -53.18 23.01
N ARG A 206 -7.50 -53.92 23.02
CA ARG A 206 -7.50 -55.35 22.72
C ARG A 206 -8.46 -56.00 23.72
N ARG A 207 -9.65 -56.40 23.26
CA ARG A 207 -10.50 -57.31 24.04
C ARG A 207 -9.70 -58.58 24.25
N ALA A 208 -9.28 -58.83 25.48
CA ALA A 208 -8.79 -60.14 25.90
C ALA A 208 -9.94 -61.13 25.72
N LEU A 209 -9.75 -62.11 24.83
CA LEU A 209 -10.64 -63.26 24.71
C LEU A 209 -10.30 -64.22 25.86
N ALA A 210 -11.29 -64.52 26.69
CA ALA A 210 -11.30 -65.59 27.69
C ALA A 210 -11.93 -66.85 27.10
#